data_AF-A0A5C6DA73-F1
#
_entry.id   AF-A0A5C6DA73-F1
#
_cell.length_a   1.000
_cell.length_b   1.000
_cell.length_c   1.000
_cell.angle_alpha   90.00
_cell.angle_beta   90.00
_cell.angle_gamma   90.00
#
_symmetry.space_group_name_H-M   'P 1'
#
loop_
_entity.id
_entity.type
_entity.pdbx_description
1 polymer ?
#
loop_
_entity_poly.entity_id
_entity_poly.type
_entity_poly.pdbx_seq_one_letter_code
_entity_poly.pdbx_strand_id
1 'polypeptide(L)'
;MFCRICNTSSNQYYKDSRVFYKCPQCSLIFTDQTLEREGQDNHYKGQWGNCHKEYVIALADNLLTIINKYRKPFRILDFGSGSGSLADEFLSRGIDTTPYEPTIHGNLAKQAL
;
A
#
# COMPACT_ATOMS: atom_id res chain seq x y z
N MET A 1 -19.32 -6.28 12.97
CA MET A 1 -18.58 -5.13 12.40
C MET A 1 -19.01 -4.91 10.97
N PHE A 2 -19.08 -3.68 10.46
CA PHE A 2 -19.47 -3.42 9.07
C PHE A 2 -18.27 -3.44 8.12
N CYS A 3 -18.42 -4.12 6.98
CA CYS A 3 -17.36 -4.20 5.96
C CYS A 3 -17.09 -2.84 5.32
N ARG A 4 -15.82 -2.43 5.24
CA ARG A 4 -15.42 -1.13 4.68
C ARG A 4 -15.61 -0.99 3.16
N ILE A 5 -15.89 -2.10 2.45
CA ILE A 5 -16.09 -2.10 0.99
C ILE A 5 -17.57 -2.14 0.61
N CYS A 6 -18.38 -2.98 1.25
CA CYS A 6 -19.78 -3.20 0.87
C CYS A 6 -20.79 -2.94 2.00
N ASN A 7 -20.32 -2.50 3.17
CA ASN A 7 -21.13 -2.19 4.34
C ASN A 7 -21.96 -3.35 4.91
N THR A 8 -21.70 -4.60 4.49
CA THR A 8 -22.36 -5.78 5.04
C THR A 8 -21.90 -6.06 6.47
N SER A 9 -22.83 -6.47 7.33
CA SER A 9 -22.49 -6.96 8.67
C SER A 9 -21.60 -8.21 8.55
N SER A 10 -20.46 -8.15 9.24
CA SER A 10 -19.39 -9.14 9.19
C SER A 10 -19.19 -9.76 10.58
N ASN A 11 -19.03 -11.08 10.58
CA ASN A 11 -18.83 -11.87 11.79
C ASN A 11 -17.34 -11.94 12.13
N GLN A 12 -17.05 -12.16 13.42
CA GLN A 12 -15.68 -12.47 13.85
C GLN A 12 -15.23 -13.76 13.15
N TYR A 13 -14.04 -13.70 12.57
CA TYR A 13 -13.42 -14.79 11.83
C TYR A 13 -12.25 -15.41 12.60
N TYR A 14 -11.42 -14.57 13.22
CA TYR A 14 -10.24 -15.01 13.95
C TYR A 14 -9.90 -14.01 15.06
N LYS A 15 -9.26 -14.48 16.14
CA LYS A 15 -8.80 -13.63 17.22
C LYS A 15 -7.48 -14.14 17.81
N ASP A 16 -6.49 -13.26 17.86
CA ASP A 16 -5.26 -13.37 18.65
C ASP A 16 -5.12 -12.13 19.56
N SER A 17 -4.00 -11.40 19.48
CA SER A 17 -3.88 -10.05 20.04
C SER A 17 -4.79 -9.02 19.35
N ARG A 18 -5.29 -9.33 18.15
CA ARG A 18 -6.28 -8.55 17.39
C ARG A 18 -7.48 -9.42 17.01
N VAL A 19 -8.61 -8.77 16.81
CA VAL A 19 -9.86 -9.35 16.34
C VAL A 19 -9.97 -9.09 14.84
N PHE A 20 -10.18 -10.15 14.09
CA PHE A 20 -10.39 -10.11 12.65
C PHE A 20 -11.82 -10.52 12.32
N TYR A 21 -12.41 -9.81 11.37
CA TYR A 21 -13.75 -10.07 10.83
C TYR A 21 -13.65 -10.53 9.39
N LYS A 22 -14.59 -11.36 8.95
CA LYS A 22 -14.72 -11.76 7.54
C LYS A 22 -16.08 -11.36 7.01
N CYS A 23 -16.09 -10.60 5.92
CA CYS A 23 -17.32 -10.21 5.25
C CYS A 23 -17.92 -11.41 4.49
N PRO A 24 -19.20 -11.78 4.74
CA PRO A 24 -19.82 -12.89 4.02
C PRO A 24 -20.16 -12.57 2.56
N GLN A 25 -20.22 -11.28 2.19
CA GLN A 25 -20.57 -10.84 0.84
C GLN A 25 -19.36 -10.69 -0.08
N CYS A 26 -18.33 -9.95 0.33
CA CYS A 26 -17.15 -9.70 -0.52
C CYS A 26 -15.90 -10.48 -0.09
N SER A 27 -15.99 -11.32 0.94
CA SER A 27 -14.87 -12.12 1.48
C SER A 27 -13.68 -11.34 2.04
N LEU A 28 -13.76 -10.00 2.15
CA LEU A 28 -12.73 -9.18 2.79
C LEU A 28 -12.52 -9.64 4.24
N ILE A 29 -11.26 -9.93 4.59
CA ILE A 29 -10.82 -10.13 5.98
C ILE A 29 -10.21 -8.81 6.46
N PHE A 30 -10.68 -8.29 7.59
CA PHE A 30 -10.28 -6.97 8.06
C PHE A 30 -10.30 -6.86 9.60
N THR A 31 -9.66 -5.82 10.11
CA THR A 31 -9.67 -5.45 11.54
C THR A 31 -9.79 -3.92 11.66
N ASP A 32 -10.41 -3.43 12.72
CA ASP A 32 -10.44 -1.99 13.03
C ASP A 32 -9.40 -1.59 14.07
N GLN A 33 -8.65 -2.57 14.59
CA GLN A 33 -7.54 -2.29 15.48
C GLN A 33 -6.35 -1.86 14.64
N THR A 34 -6.06 -0.56 14.69
CA THR A 34 -4.84 0.02 14.15
C THR A 34 -3.66 -0.26 15.07
N LEU A 35 -2.45 -0.33 14.49
CA LEU A 35 -1.24 -0.30 15.29
C LEU A 35 -1.08 1.09 15.92
N GLU A 36 -0.52 1.15 17.13
CA GLU A 36 -0.05 2.40 17.71
C GLU A 36 0.99 3.06 16.79
N ARG A 37 1.07 4.39 16.82
CA ARG A 37 1.93 5.18 15.92
C ARG A 37 3.39 4.71 15.92
N GLU A 38 3.94 4.42 17.09
CA GLU A 38 5.29 3.88 17.24
C GLU A 38 5.45 2.51 16.55
N GLY A 39 4.44 1.65 16.64
CA GLY A 39 4.41 0.36 15.95
C GLY A 39 4.34 0.52 14.42
N GLN A 40 3.62 1.52 13.93
CA GLN A 40 3.57 1.85 12.50
C GLN A 40 4.94 2.35 12.01
N ASP A 41 5.56 3.27 12.74
CA ASP A 41 6.87 3.84 12.40
C ASP A 41 7.98 2.77 12.42
N ASN A 42 7.96 1.87 13.41
CA ASN A 42 8.94 0.78 13.52
C ASN A 42 8.74 -0.26 12.40
N HIS A 43 7.50 -0.62 12.08
CA HIS A 43 7.21 -1.51 10.95
C HIS A 43 7.72 -0.92 9.63
N TYR A 44 7.45 0.37 9.42
CA TYR A 44 7.87 1.10 8.24
C TYR A 44 9.40 1.20 8.12
N LYS A 45 10.10 1.60 9.19
CA LYS A 45 11.58 1.68 9.22
C LYS A 45 12.25 0.31 9.00
N GLY A 46 11.65 -0.78 9.45
CA GLY A 46 12.17 -2.14 9.23
C GLY A 46 12.11 -2.58 7.77
N GLN A 47 11.24 -1.98 6.96
CA GLN A 47 11.12 -2.24 5.52
C GLN A 47 11.91 -1.22 4.69
N TRP A 48 12.30 -0.10 5.30
CA TRP A 48 13.04 0.98 4.67
C TRP A 48 14.48 0.56 4.36
N GLY A 49 14.79 0.32 3.09
CA GLY A 49 16.16 0.07 2.61
C GLY A 49 16.50 -1.36 2.20
N ASN A 50 15.61 -2.34 2.41
CA ASN A 50 15.79 -3.72 1.93
C ASN A 50 15.21 -3.95 0.52
N CYS A 51 15.35 -2.97 -0.38
CA CYS A 51 14.87 -3.11 -1.75
C CYS A 51 16.03 -3.47 -2.68
N HIS A 52 16.13 -4.76 -3.03
CA HIS A 52 17.09 -5.24 -4.01
C HIS A 52 16.77 -4.66 -5.40
N LYS A 53 17.78 -4.15 -6.09
CA LYS A 53 17.61 -3.47 -7.38
C LYS A 53 16.94 -4.37 -8.41
N GLU A 54 17.32 -5.65 -8.44
CA GLU A 54 16.78 -6.66 -9.36
C GLU A 54 15.28 -6.86 -9.14
N TYR A 55 14.84 -6.83 -7.88
CA TYR A 55 13.43 -6.93 -7.52
C TYR A 55 12.64 -5.71 -8.03
N VAL A 56 13.18 -4.50 -7.86
CA VAL A 56 12.52 -3.26 -8.32
C VAL A 56 12.36 -3.26 -9.84
N ILE A 57 13.41 -3.64 -10.59
CA ILE A 57 13.38 -3.72 -12.05
C ILE A 57 12.30 -4.73 -12.50
N ALA A 58 12.30 -5.93 -11.91
CA ALA A 58 11.31 -6.95 -12.25
C ALA A 58 9.87 -6.53 -11.93
N LEU A 59 9.67 -5.82 -10.81
CA LEU A 59 8.37 -5.25 -10.46
C LEU A 59 7.92 -4.19 -11.47
N ALA A 60 8.82 -3.28 -11.86
CA ALA A 60 8.55 -2.27 -12.87
C ALA A 60 8.19 -2.90 -14.23
N ASP A 61 8.92 -3.93 -14.66
CA ASP A 61 8.65 -4.67 -15.91
C ASP A 61 7.26 -5.32 -15.90
N ASN A 62 6.91 -5.99 -14.81
CA ASN A 62 5.60 -6.64 -14.65
C ASN A 62 4.46 -5.62 -14.67
N LEU A 63 4.61 -4.51 -13.93
CA LEU A 63 3.61 -3.45 -13.90
C LEU A 63 3.44 -2.80 -15.27
N LEU A 64 4.52 -2.44 -15.96
CA LEU A 64 4.43 -1.85 -17.31
C LEU A 64 3.83 -2.83 -18.31
N THR A 65 4.13 -4.13 -18.20
CA THR A 65 3.51 -5.16 -19.03
C THR A 65 1.99 -5.18 -18.86
N ILE A 66 1.49 -5.02 -17.64
CA ILE A 66 0.05 -4.96 -17.37
C ILE A 66 -0.54 -3.62 -17.82
N ILE A 67 0.07 -2.51 -17.42
CA ILE A 67 -0.43 -1.14 -17.69
C ILE A 67 -0.52 -0.90 -19.20
N ASN A 68 0.49 -1.31 -19.98
CA ASN A 68 0.54 -1.12 -21.42
C ASN A 68 -0.58 -1.86 -22.18
N LYS A 69 -1.22 -2.88 -21.58
CA LYS A 69 -2.40 -3.52 -22.16
C LYS A 69 -3.63 -2.61 -22.16
N TYR A 70 -3.66 -1.61 -21.28
CA TYR A 70 -4.76 -0.67 -21.14
C TYR A 70 -4.43 0.69 -21.75
N ARG A 71 -3.24 1.22 -21.44
CA ARG A 71 -2.73 2.49 -21.96
C ARG A 71 -1.22 2.60 -21.80
N LYS A 72 -0.56 3.28 -22.72
CA LYS A 72 0.84 3.67 -22.51
C LYS A 72 0.92 4.70 -21.37
N PRO A 73 1.62 4.44 -20.26
CA PRO A 73 1.70 5.38 -19.17
C PRO A 73 2.59 6.55 -19.58
N PHE A 74 2.07 7.77 -19.40
CA PHE A 74 2.85 9.00 -19.50
C PHE A 74 3.12 9.60 -18.12
N ARG A 75 2.11 9.50 -17.23
CA ARG A 75 2.20 9.93 -15.83
C ARG A 75 1.75 8.85 -14.87
N ILE A 76 2.51 8.66 -13.80
CA ILE A 76 2.23 7.69 -12.72
C ILE A 76 2.26 8.41 -11.36
N LEU A 77 1.31 8.09 -10.49
CA LEU A 77 1.36 8.40 -9.06
C LEU A 77 1.65 7.10 -8.32
N ASP A 78 2.79 7.03 -7.63
CA ASP A 78 3.17 5.90 -6.79
C ASP A 78 2.75 6.19 -5.34
N PHE A 79 1.56 5.71 -4.96
CA PHE A 79 0.97 5.96 -3.64
C PHE A 79 1.40 4.88 -2.63
N GLY A 80 1.95 5.30 -1.49
CA GLY A 80 2.63 4.39 -0.57
C GLY A 80 3.99 3.96 -1.13
N SER A 81 4.72 4.91 -1.73
CA SER A 81 5.95 4.64 -2.49
C SER A 81 7.09 4.07 -1.66
N GLY A 82 6.98 4.02 -0.33
CA GLY A 82 8.06 3.59 0.55
C GLY A 82 9.32 4.39 0.24
N SER A 83 10.44 3.70 -0.01
CA SER A 83 11.74 4.31 -0.32
C SER A 83 11.77 5.14 -1.60
N GLY A 84 10.72 5.08 -2.43
CA GLY A 84 10.68 5.74 -3.73
C GLY A 84 11.41 4.98 -4.84
N SER A 85 12.01 3.81 -4.55
CA SER A 85 12.86 3.09 -5.50
C SER A 85 12.12 2.65 -6.77
N LEU A 86 10.83 2.32 -6.67
CA LEU A 86 10.00 2.00 -7.85
C LEU A 86 9.68 3.25 -8.69
N ALA A 87 9.40 4.38 -8.04
CA ALA A 87 9.21 5.65 -8.71
C ALA A 87 10.48 6.10 -9.46
N ASP A 88 11.65 5.96 -8.82
CA ASP A 88 12.95 6.24 -9.45
C ASP A 88 13.20 5.35 -10.66
N GLU A 89 12.85 4.05 -10.58
CA GLU A 89 12.97 3.13 -11.70
C GLU A 89 12.07 3.55 -12.88
N PHE A 90 10.83 3.98 -12.64
CA PHE A 90 9.97 4.51 -13.70
C PHE A 90 10.49 5.83 -14.29
N LEU A 91 11.00 6.74 -13.45
CA LEU A 91 11.63 7.99 -13.90
C LEU A 91 12.83 7.71 -14.80
N SER A 92 13.67 6.74 -14.45
CA SER A 92 14.85 6.34 -15.26
C SER A 92 14.48 5.84 -16.66
N ARG A 93 13.24 5.35 -16.82
CA ARG A 93 12.67 4.89 -18.09
C ARG A 93 11.92 5.99 -18.86
N GLY A 94 12.00 7.23 -18.39
CA GLY A 94 11.36 8.39 -19.01
C GLY A 94 9.86 8.52 -18.76
N ILE A 95 9.35 7.90 -17.69
CA ILE A 95 7.94 8.01 -17.29
C ILE A 95 7.83 9.02 -16.15
N ASP A 96 7.05 10.09 -16.35
CA ASP A 96 6.83 11.12 -15.33
C ASP A 96 6.10 10.51 -14.12
N THR A 97 6.86 10.25 -13.05
CA THR A 97 6.36 9.52 -11.89
C THR A 97 6.50 10.36 -10.63
N THR A 98 5.40 10.55 -9.93
CA THR A 98 5.36 11.26 -8.64
C THR A 98 5.29 10.23 -7.50
N PRO A 99 6.32 10.13 -6.65
CA PRO A 99 6.25 9.33 -5.43
C PRO A 99 5.42 10.06 -4.37
N TYR A 100 4.56 9.32 -3.67
CA TYR A 100 3.83 9.82 -2.53
C TYR A 100 3.84 8.80 -1.40
N GLU A 101 4.43 9.20 -0.28
CA GLU A 101 4.58 8.36 0.90
C GLU A 101 3.99 9.05 2.14
N PRO A 102 2.84 8.60 2.66
CA PRO A 102 2.12 9.24 3.76
C PRO A 102 2.95 9.51 5.03
N THR A 103 3.92 8.65 5.34
CA THR A 103 4.78 8.79 6.52
C THR A 103 5.80 9.93 6.37
N ILE A 104 6.27 10.19 5.16
CA ILE A 104 7.24 11.27 4.84
C ILE A 104 6.53 12.57 4.51
N HIS A 105 5.43 12.49 3.75
CA HIS A 105 4.70 13.64 3.22
C HIS A 105 3.60 14.15 4.17
N GLY A 106 3.55 13.63 5.40
CA GLY A 106 2.86 14.27 6.53
C GLY A 106 1.34 14.10 6.62
N ASN A 107 0.72 13.18 5.87
CA ASN A 107 -0.75 13.01 5.91
C ASN A 107 -1.26 11.92 6.85
N LEU A 108 -0.39 11.07 7.40
CA LEU A 108 -0.80 10.18 8.50
C LEU A 108 -1.12 10.94 9.80
N ALA A 109 -0.63 12.18 9.95
CA ALA A 109 -0.87 13.01 11.13
C ALA A 109 -2.26 13.65 11.20
N LYS A 110 -3.10 13.54 10.16
CA LYS A 110 -4.43 14.19 10.09
C LYS A 110 -5.63 13.23 10.10
N GLN A 111 -5.41 11.92 10.26
CA GLN A 111 -6.50 10.93 10.35
C GLN A 111 -6.94 10.62 11.79
N ALA A 112 -6.62 11.49 12.75
CA ALA A 112 -7.20 11.45 14.09
C ALA A 112 -8.11 12.67 14.26
N LEU A 113 -9.38 12.52 13.88
CA LEU A 113 -10.56 13.15 14.47
C LEU A 113 -11.79 12.32 14.10
#